data_AF-A0A355S1F9-F1
#
_entry.id   AF-A0A355S1F9-F1
#
_cell.length_a   1.000
_cell.length_b   1.000
_cell.length_c   1.000
_cell.angle_alpha   90.00
_cell.angle_beta   90.00
_cell.angle_gamma   90.00
#
_symmetry.space_group_name_H-M   'P 1'
#
loop_
_entity.id
_entity.type
_entity.pdbx_description
1 polymer ?
#
loop_
_entity_poly.entity_id
_entity_poly.type
_entity_poly.pdbx_seq_one_letter_code
_entity_poly.pdbx_strand_id
1 'polypeptide(L)' 'MLKIRITGLPDEIERFLKELRKRFFISHESNPCRDSRSKFVRKYIDIEKREKNNE' A
#
# COMPACT_ATOMS: atom_id res chain seq x y z
N MET A 1 13.38 2.03 5.52
CA MET A 1 11.95 2.33 5.29
C MET A 1 11.80 3.02 3.93
N LEU A 2 10.87 2.55 3.09
CA LEU A 2 10.55 3.12 1.77
C LEU A 2 9.11 3.64 1.78
N LYS A 3 8.89 4.87 1.32
CA LYS A 3 7.55 5.47 1.19
C LYS A 3 7.04 5.28 -0.24
N ILE A 4 5.81 4.81 -0.40
CA ILE A 4 5.20 4.55 -1.71
C ILE A 4 3.86 5.29 -1.81
N ARG A 5 3.66 6.00 -2.93
CA ARG A 5 2.35 6.53 -3.33
C ARG A 5 1.76 5.63 -4.42
N ILE A 6 0.60 5.04 -4.13
CA ILE A 6 -0.14 4.17 -5.05
C ILE A 6 -1.35 4.94 -5.58
N THR A 7 -1.64 4.83 -6.87
CA THR A 7 -2.84 5.37 -7.51
C THR A 7 -3.47 4.28 -8.38
N GLY A 8 -4.78 4.09 -8.25
CA GLY A 8 -5.52 3.02 -8.92
C GLY A 8 -6.98 3.03 -8.51
N LEU A 9 -7.77 2.09 -9.02
CA LEU A 9 -9.13 1.87 -8.52
C LEU A 9 -9.07 1.34 -7.08
N PRO A 10 -10.08 1.60 -6.23
CA PRO A 10 -10.09 1.12 -4.85
C PRO A 10 -9.79 -0.39 -4.74
N ASP A 11 -10.44 -1.20 -5.57
CA ASP A 11 -10.30 -2.66 -5.56
C ASP A 11 -8.92 -3.12 -6.05
N GLU A 12 -8.33 -2.42 -7.03
CA GLU A 12 -6.99 -2.71 -7.54
C GLU A 12 -5.94 -2.45 -6.48
N ILE A 13 -6.05 -1.31 -5.78
CA ILE A 13 -5.15 -0.96 -4.68
C ILE A 13 -5.26 -2.00 -3.56
N GLU A 14 -6.48 -2.42 -3.20
CA GLU A 14 -6.65 -3.42 -2.15
C GLU A 14 -6.02 -4.77 -2.53
N ARG A 15 -6.24 -5.24 -3.77
CA ARG A 15 -5.61 -6.48 -4.27
C ARG A 15 -4.09 -6.37 -4.29
N PHE A 16 -3.54 -5.26 -4.77
CA PHE A 16 -2.10 -5.03 -4.80
C PHE A 16 -1.51 -5.02 -3.39
N LEU A 17 -2.15 -4.35 -2.43
CA LEU A 17 -1.69 -4.32 -1.05
C LEU A 17 -1.73 -5.70 -0.38
N LYS A 18 -2.72 -6.55 -0.70
CA LYS A 18 -2.74 -7.95 -0.24
C LYS A 18 -1.51 -8.72 -0.70
N GLU A 19 -1.10 -8.58 -1.95
CA GLU A 19 0.13 -9.20 -2.46
C GLU A 19 1.39 -8.57 -1.86
N LEU A 20 1.42 -7.25 -1.69
CA LEU A 20 2.57 -6.53 -1.15
C LEU A 20 2.87 -6.96 0.30
N ARG A 21 1.83 -7.13 1.13
CA ARG A 21 1.96 -7.59 2.53
C ARG A 21 2.55 -8.99 2.67
N LYS A 22 2.52 -9.82 1.62
CA LYS A 22 3.19 -11.14 1.65
C LYS A 22 4.71 -11.00 1.66
N ARG A 23 5.24 -9.95 1.02
CA ARG A 23 6.68 -9.74 0.81
C ARG A 23 7.28 -8.68 1.72
N PHE A 24 6.50 -7.68 2.09
CA PHE A 24 6.96 -6.52 2.87
C PHE A 24 6.11 -6.33 4.12
N PHE A 25 6.72 -5.76 5.15
CA PHE A 25 5.99 -5.25 6.30
C PHE A 25 5.51 -3.84 5.96
N ILE A 26 4.20 -3.58 6.13
CA ILE A 26 3.63 -2.24 5.94
C ILE A 26 3.47 -1.65 7.34
N SER A 27 4.32 -0.69 7.71
CA SER A 27 4.32 -0.05 9.02
C SER A 27 3.30 1.08 9.13
N HIS A 28 2.93 1.70 8.00
CA HIS A 28 1.88 2.70 7.94
C HIS A 28 1.08 2.63 6.64
N GLU A 29 -0.22 2.91 6.73
CA GLU A 29 -1.14 2.96 5.60
C GLU A 29 -2.14 4.12 5.78
N SER A 30 -2.15 5.05 4.84
CA SER A 30 -3.04 6.20 4.88
C SER A 30 -4.49 5.81 4.53
N ASN A 31 -5.45 6.62 4.95
CA ASN A 31 -6.79 6.55 4.38
C ASN A 31 -6.76 6.81 2.86
N PRO A 32 -7.68 6.20 2.08
CA PRO A 32 -7.79 6.47 0.65
C PRO A 32 -8.16 7.94 0.43
N CYS A 33 -7.31 8.68 -0.27
CA CYS A 33 -7.60 10.03 -0.72
C CYS A 33 -8.28 9.96 -2.09
N ARG A 34 -9.58 10.23 -2.11
CA ARG A 34 -10.38 10.24 -3.34
C ARG A 34 -10.46 11.65 -3.90
N ASP A 35 -10.17 11.79 -5.19
CA ASP A 35 -10.53 12.99 -5.93
C ASP A 35 -12.02 12.88 -6.26
N SER A 36 -12.82 13.88 -5.86
CA SER A 36 -14.27 13.86 -6.06
C SER A 36 -14.68 13.76 -7.53
N ARG A 37 -13.78 14.10 -8.45
CA ARG A 37 -14.00 14.03 -9.91
C ARG A 37 -13.44 12.76 -10.55
N SER A 38 -12.91 11.82 -9.77
CA SER A 38 -12.23 10.63 -10.27
C SER A 38 -12.71 9.33 -9.63
N LYS A 39 -12.68 8.26 -10.43
CA LYS A 39 -12.82 6.88 -9.94
C LYS A 39 -11.53 6.35 -9.29
N PHE A 40 -10.41 7.02 -9.51
CA PHE A 40 -9.11 6.64 -8.95
C PHE A 40 -8.94 7.22 -7.54
N VAL A 41 -8.33 6.43 -6.67
CA VAL A 41 -7.96 6.85 -5.32
C VAL A 41 -6.44 6.80 -5.16
N ARG A 42 -5.94 7.62 -4.24
CA ARG A 42 -4.53 7.70 -3.88
C ARG A 42 -4.34 7.15 -2.48
N LYS A 43 -3.29 6.35 -2.28
CA LYS A 43 -2.91 5.81 -0.97
C LYS A 43 -1.41 5.95 -0.75
N TYR A 44 -1.03 6.31 0.46
CA TYR A 44 0.36 6.39 0.88
C TYR A 44 0.63 5.25 1.86
N ILE A 45 1.73 4.55 1.64
CA ILE A 45 2.17 3.48 2.54
C ILE A 45 3.66 3.64 2.85
N ASP A 46 4.02 3.27 4.07
CA ASP A 46 5.41 3.10 4.46
C ASP A 46 5.69 1.60 4.56
N ILE A 47 6.74 1.15 3.86
CA ILE A 47 7.12 -0.26 3.82
C ILE A 47 8.54 -0.49 4.31
N GLU A 48 8.71 -1.66 4.90
CA GLU A 48 9.99 -2.17 5.39
C GLU A 48 10.21 -3.58 4.84
N LYS A 49 11.48 -3.91 4.60
CA LYS A 49 11.84 -5.28 4.21
C LYS A 49 11.50 -6.17 5.39
N ARG A 50 10.78 -7.27 5.17
CA ARG A 50 10.69 -8.31 6.18
C ARG A 50 12.10 -8.84 6.40
N GLU A 51 12.68 -8.56 7.56
CA GLU A 51 13.80 -9.34 8.03
C GLU A 51 13.31 -10.78 8.10
N LYS A 52 13.96 -11.69 7.36
CA LYS A 52 13.73 -13.10 7.60
C LYS A 52 14.22 -13.33 9.02
N ASN A 53 13.32 -13.48 9.98
CA ASN A 53 13.66 -14.23 11.17
C ASN A 53 14.03 -15.63 10.67
N ASN A 54 15.33 -15.88 10.58
CA ASN A 54 15.87 -17.22 10.59
C ASN A 54 15.71 -17.70 12.04
N GLU A 55 14.60 -18.36 12.33
CA GLU A 55 14.53 -19.38 13.37
C GLU A 55 14.38 -20.73 12.67
#